data_AF-A0A918V9P3-F1
#
_entry.id   AF-A0A918V9P3-F1
#
_cell.length_a   1.000
_cell.length_b   1.000
_cell.length_c   1.000
_cell.angle_alpha   90.00
_cell.angle_beta   90.00
_cell.angle_gamma   90.00
#
_symmetry.space_group_name_H-M   'P 1'
#
loop_
_entity.id
_entity.type
_entity.pdbx_description
1 polymer ?
#
loop_
_entity_poly.entity_id
_entity_poly.type
_entity_poly.pdbx_seq_one_letter_code
_entity_poly.pdbx_strand_id
1 'polypeptide(L)' 'MDLEIAPSNVNNVRLKLKRPAERGILIEPEQGLFTKLQS' A
#
# COMPACT_ATOMS: atom_id res chain seq x y z
N MET A 1 0.65 11.95 -3.16
CA MET A 1 -0.62 11.56 -3.82
C MET A 1 -1.45 10.90 -2.74
N ASP A 2 -2.41 11.63 -2.16
CA ASP A 2 -3.35 11.06 -1.20
C ASP A 2 -4.38 10.25 -1.99
N LEU A 3 -4.35 8.93 -1.84
CA LEU A 3 -5.33 8.04 -2.44
C LEU A 3 -6.29 7.65 -1.32
N GLU A 4 -7.48 8.26 -1.26
CA GLU A 4 -8.51 7.81 -0.33
C GLU A 4 -8.93 6.38 -0.70
N ILE A 5 -8.50 5.41 0.11
CA ILE A 5 -8.83 4.01 -0.09
C ILE A 5 -10.17 3.74 0.59
N ALA A 6 -11.25 3.74 -0.19
CA ALA A 6 -12.53 3.19 0.26
C ALA A 6 -12.36 1.69 0.62
N PRO A 7 -13.10 1.14 1.60
CA PRO A 7 -12.92 -0.25 2.07
C PRO A 7 -13.01 -1.31 0.94
N SER A 8 -13.86 -1.09 -0.06
CA SER A 8 -14.00 -1.95 -1.23
C SER A 8 -12.80 -1.91 -2.18
N ASN A 9 -12.02 -0.84 -2.14
CA ASN A 9 -10.83 -0.65 -2.96
C ASN A 9 -9.55 -1.17 -2.29
N VAL A 10 -9.58 -1.49 -0.99
CA VAL A 10 -8.40 -1.98 -0.25
C VAL A 10 -7.78 -3.18 -0.94
N ASN A 11 -8.57 -4.16 -1.38
CA ASN A 11 -8.06 -5.35 -2.05
C ASN A 11 -7.41 -5.06 -3.41
N ASN A 12 -8.02 -4.16 -4.20
CA ASN A 12 -7.49 -3.75 -5.50
C ASN A 12 -6.21 -2.94 -5.35
N VAL A 13 -6.15 -2.08 -4.33
CA VAL A 13 -4.97 -1.30 -4.00
C VAL A 13 -3.87 -2.21 -3.47
N ARG A 14 -4.18 -3.18 -2.60
CA ARG A 14 -3.23 -4.20 -2.11
C ARG A 14 -2.60 -4.99 -3.27
N LEU A 15 -3.42 -5.41 -4.23
CA LEU A 15 -2.94 -6.13 -5.41
C LEU A 15 -1.98 -5.27 -6.25
N LYS A 16 -2.28 -3.98 -6.43
CA LYS A 16 -1.42 -3.03 -7.16
C LYS A 16 -0.13 -2.70 -6.40
N LEU A 17 -0.19 -2.62 -5.08
CA LEU A 17 0.93 -2.23 -4.20
C LEU A 17 1.79 -3.41 -3.74
N LYS A 18 1.36 -4.65 -4.00
CA LYS A 18 2.11 -5.87 -3.70
C LYS A 18 3.53 -5.85 -4.29
N ARG A 19 3.67 -5.46 -5.57
CA ARG A 19 4.97 -5.43 -6.26
C ARG A 19 5.95 -4.39 -5.64
N PRO A 20 5.53 -3.14 -5.37
CA PRO A 20 6.35 -2.20 -4.61
C PRO A 20 6.73 -2.67 -3.19
N ALA A 21 5.79 -3.34 -2.50
CA ALA A 21 6.03 -3.86 -1.15
C ALA A 21 7.05 -5.01 -1.14
N GLU A 22 6.94 -5.95 -2.10
CA GLU A 22 7.94 -7.01 -2.32
C GLU A 22 9.33 -6.46 -2.64
N ARG A 23 9.40 -5.25 -3.22
CA ARG A 23 10.66 -4.55 -3.54
C ARG A 23 11.20 -3.68 -2.39
N GLY A 24 10.54 -3.69 -1.23
CA GLY A 24 10.95 -2.90 -0.06
C GLY A 24 10.75 -1.39 -0.19
N ILE A 25 10.01 -0.93 -1.21
CA ILE A 25 9.73 0.50 -1.44
C ILE A 25 8.59 0.97 -0.54
N LEU A 26 7.60 0.10 -0.32
CA LEU A 26 6.45 0.34 0.54
C LEU A 26 6.44 -0.68 1.67
N ILE A 27 5.99 -0.25 2.84
CA ILE A 27 5.71 -1.11 3.98
C ILE A 27 4.22 -0.98 4.34
N GLU A 28 3.62 -2.06 4.80
CA GLU A 28 2.22 -2.13 5.24
C GLU A 28 2.18 -2.31 6.77
N PRO A 29 2.37 -1.23 7.57
CA PRO A 29 2.40 -1.33 9.04
C PRO A 29 1.05 -1.75 9.63
N GLU A 30 -0.06 -1.40 8.97
CA GLU A 30 -1.41 -1.84 9.31
C GLU A 30 -2.10 -2.34 8.04
N GLN A 31 -3.05 -3.27 8.19
CA GLN A 31 -3.74 -3.86 7.04
C GLN A 31 -4.46 -2.79 6.20
N GLY A 32 -4.03 -2.63 4.95
CA GLY A 32 -4.54 -1.61 4.02
C GLY A 32 -3.85 -0.25 4.11
N LEU A 33 -2.96 -0.03 5.08
CA LEU A 33 -2.17 1.19 5.21
C LEU A 33 -0.80 0.98 4.58
N PHE A 34 -0.54 1.63 3.45
CA PHE A 34 0.76 1.58 2.79
C PHE A 34 1.53 2.88 3.03
N THR A 35 2.72 2.79 3.59
CA THR A 35 3.64 3.92 3.72
C THR A 35 4.95 3.65 3.00
N LYS A 36 5.60 4.72 2.53
CA LYS A 36 6.89 4.63 1.86
C LYS A 36 7.97 4.46 2.91
N LEU A 37 8.88 3.51 2.71
CA LEU A 37 10.10 3.46 3.51
C LEU A 37 10.94 4.69 3.14
N GLN A 38 10.98 5.69 4.03
CA GLN A 38 11.84 6.86 3.86
C GLN A 38 13.27 6.43 4.20
N SER A 39 14.14 6.44 3.18
CA SER A 39 15.60 6.36 3.35
C SER A 39 16.15 7.66 3.88
#